data_AF-A0A482WTI0-F1
#
_entry.id   AF-A0A482WTI0-F1
#
_cell.length_a   1.000
_cell.length_b   1.000
_cell.length_c   1.000
_cell.angle_alpha   90.00
_cell.angle_beta   90.00
_cell.angle_gamma   90.00
#
_symmetry.space_group_name_H-M   'P 1'
#
loop_
_entity.id
_entity.type
_entity.pdbx_description
1 polymer ?
#
loop_
_entity_poly.entity_id
_entity_poly.type
_entity_poly.pdbx_seq_one_letter_code
_entity_poly.pdbx_strand_id
1 'polypeptide(L)'
;MSCRIHTLAERRRVKANASVDGKMTDSKLLDFVELLGTLKHVERTGWVKMNVAKPETISGHMYRMASMCFLLDDNSNLNRNKRIESCLVHDMAECIVGDITPFCGVPVEEKHRQEVEAMEKLSEMAGPG
;
A
#
# COMPACT_ATOMS: atom_id res chain seq x y z
N MET A 1 12.07 9.46 -21.02
CA MET A 1 11.05 8.49 -20.58
C MET A 1 10.65 8.86 -19.16
N SER A 2 9.57 9.63 -19.01
CA SER A 2 9.05 10.03 -17.69
C SER A 2 8.43 8.80 -17.02
N CYS A 3 8.83 8.49 -15.78
CA CYS A 3 8.12 7.52 -14.93
C CYS A 3 6.71 8.10 -14.71
N ARG A 4 5.75 7.76 -15.57
CA ARG A 4 4.33 7.95 -15.27
C ARG A 4 4.02 6.97 -14.15
N ILE A 5 4.18 7.43 -12.91
CA ILE A 5 3.47 6.83 -11.79
C ILE A 5 2.01 6.90 -12.23
N HIS A 6 1.43 5.75 -12.56
CA HIS A 6 0.02 5.65 -12.91
C HIS A 6 -0.77 5.92 -11.64
N THR A 7 -0.84 7.19 -11.24
CA THR A 7 -1.72 7.62 -10.18
C THR A 7 -3.14 7.42 -10.69
N LEU A 8 -3.83 6.42 -10.14
CA LEU A 8 -5.27 6.22 -10.33
C LEU A 8 -6.09 7.42 -9.79
N ALA A 9 -5.43 8.45 -9.26
CA ALA A 9 -5.95 9.71 -8.74
C ALA A 9 -6.79 10.53 -9.73
N GLU A 10 -6.80 10.22 -11.03
CA GLU A 10 -7.66 10.92 -12.01
C GLU A 10 -9.09 10.37 -12.09
N ARG A 11 -9.44 9.31 -11.35
CA ARG A 11 -10.83 8.83 -11.27
C ARG A 11 -11.46 9.14 -9.91
N ARG A 12 -12.24 10.22 -9.91
CA ARG A 12 -13.26 10.67 -8.93
C ARG A 12 -12.75 11.51 -7.75
N ARG A 13 -13.05 12.83 -7.85
CA ARG A 13 -13.17 13.74 -6.70
C ARG A 13 -14.30 13.24 -5.78
N VAL A 14 -13.95 12.70 -4.62
CA VAL A 14 -14.87 12.59 -3.49
C VAL A 14 -14.85 13.92 -2.74
N LYS A 15 -15.99 14.61 -2.67
CA LYS A 15 -16.15 15.82 -1.84
C LYS A 15 -16.36 15.37 -0.40
N ALA A 16 -15.45 15.73 0.50
CA ALA A 16 -15.63 15.54 1.94
C ALA A 16 -16.36 16.75 2.54
N ASN A 17 -17.47 16.50 3.23
CA ASN A 17 -18.07 17.43 4.19
C ASN A 17 -17.90 16.85 5.60
N ALA A 18 -17.62 17.74 6.56
CA ALA A 18 -17.23 17.43 7.92
C ALA A 18 -18.38 16.99 8.84
N SER A 19 -18.07 16.14 9.84
CA SER A 19 -18.46 16.33 11.25
C SER A 19 -17.66 15.38 12.14
N VAL A 20 -17.21 15.91 13.28
CA VAL A 20 -16.50 15.22 14.36
C VAL A 20 -17.56 14.63 15.30
N ASP A 21 -17.60 13.30 15.44
CA ASP A 21 -18.09 12.59 16.63
C ASP A 21 -17.76 11.10 16.53
N GLY A 22 -17.30 10.52 17.65
CA GLY A 22 -16.64 9.21 17.76
C GLY A 22 -17.51 7.97 17.55
N LYS A 23 -18.05 7.80 16.34
CA LYS A 23 -18.47 6.49 15.79
C LYS A 23 -17.89 6.34 14.40
N MET A 24 -17.16 5.25 14.17
CA MET A 24 -16.74 4.82 12.84
C MET A 24 -17.98 4.74 11.96
N THR A 25 -17.98 5.46 10.83
CA THR A 25 -19.04 5.31 9.84
C THR A 25 -18.63 4.16 8.93
N ASP A 26 -19.54 3.23 8.66
CA ASP A 26 -19.32 2.11 7.71
C ASP A 26 -18.73 2.60 6.37
N SER A 27 -19.03 3.86 6.01
CA SER A 27 -18.47 4.55 4.84
C SER A 27 -16.95 4.71 4.88
N LYS A 28 -16.33 5.10 6.01
CA LYS A 28 -14.87 5.32 6.06
C LYS A 28 -14.09 4.01 5.98
N LEU A 29 -14.60 2.97 6.63
CA LEU A 29 -14.02 1.63 6.55
C LEU A 29 -14.16 1.06 5.14
N LEU A 30 -15.31 1.30 4.49
CA LEU A 30 -15.50 0.91 3.09
C LEU A 30 -14.51 1.65 2.19
N ASP A 31 -14.34 2.96 2.35
CA ASP A 31 -13.36 3.75 1.59
C ASP A 31 -11.93 3.22 1.80
N PHE A 32 -11.57 2.82 3.04
CA PHE A 32 -10.29 2.20 3.36
C PHE A 32 -10.10 0.88 2.61
N VAL A 33 -11.09 -0.03 2.68
CA VAL A 33 -11.03 -1.33 2.00
C VAL A 33 -11.01 -1.18 0.48
N GLU A 34 -11.75 -0.21 -0.08
CA GLU A 34 -11.71 0.10 -1.52
C GLU A 34 -10.33 0.59 -1.93
N LEU A 35 -9.73 1.48 -1.15
CA LEU A 35 -8.40 2.02 -1.41
C LEU A 35 -7.33 0.91 -1.33
N LEU A 36 -7.38 0.05 -0.31
CA LEU A 36 -6.52 -1.15 -0.25
C LEU A 36 -6.73 -2.08 -1.43
N GLY A 37 -7.97 -2.19 -1.92
CA GLY A 37 -8.32 -2.99 -3.09
C GLY A 37 -7.54 -2.60 -4.35
N THR A 38 -7.09 -1.34 -4.45
CA THR A 38 -6.29 -0.87 -5.58
C THR A 38 -4.95 -1.60 -5.73
N LEU A 39 -4.37 -2.11 -4.62
CA LEU A 39 -3.11 -2.88 -4.63
C LEU A 39 -3.19 -4.16 -5.49
N LYS A 40 -4.41 -4.66 -5.75
CA LYS A 40 -4.67 -5.79 -6.65
C LYS A 40 -4.51 -5.44 -8.13
N HIS A 41 -4.44 -4.16 -8.46
CA HIS A 41 -4.42 -3.65 -9.82
C HIS A 41 -3.15 -2.87 -10.16
N VAL A 42 -2.34 -2.54 -9.15
CA VAL A 42 -1.04 -1.90 -9.35
C VAL A 42 0.01 -2.98 -9.58
N GLU A 43 0.54 -3.03 -10.79
CA GLU A 43 1.69 -3.85 -11.18
C GLU A 43 2.97 -3.30 -10.55
N ARG A 44 3.89 -4.19 -10.15
CA ARG A 44 5.19 -3.77 -9.60
C ARG A 44 6.01 -3.06 -10.69
N THR A 45 6.31 -1.79 -10.47
CA THR A 45 6.94 -0.86 -11.41
C THR A 45 8.29 -1.38 -11.92
N GLY A 46 9.04 -2.10 -11.09
CA GLY A 46 10.30 -2.72 -11.49
C GLY A 46 10.13 -3.69 -12.66
N TRP A 47 9.14 -4.57 -12.61
CA TRP A 47 8.84 -5.55 -13.67
C TRP A 47 8.29 -4.88 -14.92
N VAL A 48 7.44 -3.86 -14.76
CA VAL A 48 6.92 -3.05 -15.87
C VAL A 48 8.07 -2.40 -16.64
N LYS A 49 9.03 -1.78 -15.95
CA LYS A 49 10.22 -1.15 -16.57
C LYS A 49 11.09 -2.15 -17.33
N MET A 50 11.11 -3.41 -16.90
CA MET A 50 11.86 -4.49 -17.56
C MET A 50 11.08 -5.18 -18.68
N ASN A 51 9.88 -4.67 -19.05
CA ASN A 51 9.00 -5.25 -20.07
C ASN A 51 8.63 -6.72 -19.80
N VAL A 52 8.50 -7.10 -18.52
CA VAL A 52 8.01 -8.43 -18.16
C VAL A 52 6.53 -8.55 -18.54
N ALA A 53 6.17 -9.62 -19.25
CA ALA A 53 4.78 -9.89 -19.59
C ALA A 53 4.00 -10.28 -18.32
N LYS A 54 2.85 -9.62 -18.09
CA LYS A 54 1.96 -9.83 -16.93
C LYS A 54 2.73 -9.79 -15.58
N PRO A 55 3.27 -8.62 -15.20
CA PRO A 55 3.90 -8.43 -13.91
C PRO A 55 3.03 -8.87 -12.74
N GLU A 56 3.66 -9.26 -11.63
CA GLU A 56 2.93 -9.41 -10.37
C GLU A 56 2.43 -8.04 -9.87
N THR A 57 1.34 -8.07 -9.11
CA THR A 57 0.78 -6.89 -8.44
C THR A 57 1.36 -6.74 -7.04
N ILE A 58 1.25 -5.54 -6.46
CA ILE A 58 1.71 -5.28 -5.08
C ILE A 58 1.05 -6.24 -4.10
N SER A 59 -0.27 -6.44 -4.19
CA SER A 59 -0.95 -7.40 -3.30
C SER A 59 -0.45 -8.84 -3.48
N GLY A 60 -0.08 -9.23 -4.72
CA GLY A 60 0.49 -10.54 -5.01
C GLY A 60 1.88 -10.72 -4.38
N HIS A 61 2.70 -9.67 -4.42
CA HIS A 61 4.00 -9.60 -3.75
C HIS A 61 3.86 -9.79 -2.23
N MET A 62 3.02 -8.97 -1.59
CA MET A 62 2.77 -9.01 -0.15
C MET A 62 2.19 -10.36 0.30
N TYR A 63 1.26 -10.94 -0.48
CA TYR A 63 0.69 -12.26 -0.19
C TYR A 63 1.76 -13.36 -0.19
N ARG A 64 2.67 -13.36 -1.19
CA ARG A 64 3.75 -14.34 -1.26
C ARG A 64 4.73 -14.17 -0.09
N MET A 65 5.06 -12.94 0.30
CA MET A 65 5.91 -12.67 1.47
C MET A 65 5.29 -13.13 2.79
N ALA A 66 4.00 -12.83 3.00
CA ALA A 66 3.26 -13.27 4.19
C ALA A 66 3.21 -14.81 4.27
N SER A 67 2.97 -15.48 3.13
CA SER A 67 2.99 -16.94 3.03
C SER A 67 4.36 -17.52 3.36
N MET A 68 5.45 -16.89 2.90
CA MET A 68 6.81 -17.29 3.26
C MET A 68 7.06 -17.12 4.77
N CYS A 69 6.64 -16.01 5.39
CA CYS A 69 6.77 -15.82 6.84
C CYS A 69 5.95 -16.81 7.66
N PHE A 70 4.82 -17.28 7.12
CA PHE A 70 3.99 -18.29 7.76
C PHE A 70 4.61 -19.69 7.70
N LEU A 71 5.20 -20.06 6.56
CA LEU A 71 5.73 -21.42 6.31
C LEU A 71 7.17 -21.61 6.80
N LEU A 72 7.98 -20.55 6.84
CA LEU A 72 9.37 -20.66 7.26
C LEU A 72 9.45 -20.77 8.78
N ASP A 73 9.95 -21.90 9.24
CA ASP A 73 10.44 -22.04 10.60
C ASP A 73 11.76 -21.28 10.74
N ASP A 74 11.84 -20.46 11.78
CA ASP A 74 13.01 -19.64 12.07
C ASP A 74 13.41 -19.89 13.52
N ASN A 75 14.70 -20.14 13.74
CA ASN A 75 15.31 -20.27 15.05
C ASN A 75 15.53 -18.91 15.73
N SER A 76 15.09 -17.81 15.10
CA SER A 76 15.12 -16.48 15.68
C SER A 76 14.03 -16.30 16.74
N ASN A 77 14.30 -15.44 17.72
CA ASN A 77 13.33 -15.02 18.73
C ASN A 77 12.27 -14.04 18.18
N LEU A 78 12.04 -14.02 16.86
CA LEU A 78 11.09 -13.11 16.22
C LEU A 78 9.67 -13.68 16.27
N ASN A 79 8.72 -12.83 16.65
CA ASN A 79 7.31 -13.21 16.68
C ASN A 79 6.77 -13.43 15.26
N ARG A 80 6.33 -14.66 14.96
CA ARG A 80 5.78 -15.05 13.66
C ARG A 80 4.61 -14.18 13.22
N ASN A 81 3.66 -13.89 14.11
CA ASN A 81 2.48 -13.08 13.77
C ASN A 81 2.88 -11.66 13.39
N LYS A 82 3.76 -11.03 14.16
CA LYS A 82 4.27 -9.68 13.85
C LYS A 82 4.93 -9.62 12.47
N ARG A 83 5.66 -10.67 12.06
CA ARG A 83 6.29 -10.73 10.74
C ARG A 83 5.27 -10.83 9.61
N ILE A 84 4.24 -11.66 9.79
CA ILE A 84 3.14 -11.79 8.84
C ILE A 84 2.38 -10.46 8.73
N GLU A 85 2.04 -9.85 9.85
CA GLU A 85 1.39 -8.54 9.92
C GLU A 85 2.22 -7.48 9.18
N SER A 86 3.52 -7.39 9.44
CA SER A 86 4.42 -6.47 8.73
C SER A 86 4.43 -6.71 7.21
N CYS A 87 4.46 -7.96 6.75
CA CYS A 87 4.39 -8.26 5.31
C CYS A 87 3.07 -7.76 4.68
N LEU A 88 1.96 -7.84 5.43
CA LEU A 88 0.65 -7.39 4.99
C LEU A 88 0.45 -5.87 5.01
N VAL A 89 1.36 -5.10 5.62
CA VAL A 89 1.22 -3.63 5.71
C VAL A 89 2.36 -2.83 5.11
N HIS A 90 3.54 -3.43 4.87
CA HIS A 90 4.73 -2.65 4.52
C HIS A 90 4.61 -1.82 3.23
N ASP A 91 3.99 -2.37 2.19
CA ASP A 91 3.73 -1.68 0.91
C ASP A 91 2.31 -1.08 0.85
N MET A 92 1.61 -0.96 1.99
CA MET A 92 0.22 -0.49 2.01
C MET A 92 0.07 0.95 1.51
N ALA A 93 1.07 1.82 1.78
CA ALA A 93 1.12 3.19 1.30
C ALA A 93 1.06 3.31 -0.24
N GLU A 94 1.52 2.28 -0.96
CA GLU A 94 1.56 2.27 -2.42
C GLU A 94 0.16 2.29 -3.06
N CYS A 95 -0.91 2.06 -2.29
CA CYS A 95 -2.29 2.25 -2.77
C CYS A 95 -2.63 3.72 -3.06
N ILE A 96 -1.90 4.66 -2.44
CA ILE A 96 -2.01 6.11 -2.66
C ILE A 96 -0.83 6.61 -3.50
N VAL A 97 0.39 6.23 -3.10
CA VAL A 97 1.64 6.79 -3.64
C VAL A 97 2.04 6.14 -4.98
N GLY A 98 1.64 4.88 -5.19
CA GLY A 98 2.16 4.01 -6.24
C GLY A 98 3.51 3.38 -5.90
N ASP A 99 3.91 2.35 -6.65
CA ASP A 99 5.19 1.65 -6.47
C ASP A 99 6.36 2.50 -7.00
N ILE A 100 7.04 3.20 -6.09
CA ILE A 100 8.22 4.04 -6.39
C ILE A 100 9.49 3.18 -6.37
N THR A 101 10.15 3.14 -7.53
CA THR A 101 11.46 2.48 -7.71
C THR A 101 12.62 3.47 -7.76
N PRO A 102 13.88 3.03 -7.55
CA PRO A 102 15.05 3.90 -7.70
C PRO A 102 15.16 4.62 -9.05
N PHE A 103 14.51 4.10 -10.10
CA PHE A 103 14.50 4.65 -11.45
C PHE A 103 13.40 5.70 -11.70
N CYS A 104 12.63 6.10 -10.67
CA CYS A 104 11.60 7.15 -10.80
C CYS A 104 12.09 8.55 -10.42
N GLY A 105 13.33 8.68 -9.93
CA GLY A 105 13.95 9.98 -9.68
C GLY A 105 13.35 10.74 -8.49
N VAL A 106 12.64 10.03 -7.61
CA VAL A 106 12.12 10.58 -6.35
C VAL A 106 13.21 10.43 -5.27
N PRO A 107 13.62 11.51 -4.58
CA PRO A 107 14.55 11.43 -3.45
C PRO A 107 14.03 10.50 -2.34
N VAL A 108 14.93 9.87 -1.59
CA VAL A 108 14.58 8.91 -0.53
C VAL A 108 13.72 9.57 0.54
N GLU A 109 14.06 10.80 0.90
CA GLU A 109 13.36 11.60 1.91
C GLU A 109 11.94 11.96 1.46
N GLU A 110 11.78 12.27 0.16
CA GLU A 110 10.47 12.59 -0.41
C GLU A 110 9.59 11.35 -0.55
N LYS A 111 10.16 10.21 -0.96
CA LYS A 111 9.48 8.91 -0.94
C LYS A 111 8.99 8.60 0.47
N HIS A 112 9.87 8.73 1.46
CA HIS A 112 9.52 8.48 2.86
C HIS A 112 8.39 9.39 3.35
N ARG A 113 8.48 10.71 3.06
CA ARG A 113 7.42 11.67 3.43
C ARG A 113 6.08 11.29 2.82
N GLN A 114 6.04 10.98 1.53
CA GLN A 114 4.80 10.58 0.82
C GLN A 114 4.21 9.30 1.41
N GLU A 115 5.05 8.31 1.74
CA GLU A 115 4.60 7.04 2.32
C GLU A 115 4.07 7.21 3.74
N VAL A 116 4.72 8.04 4.57
CA VAL A 116 4.23 8.37 5.92
C VAL A 116 2.89 9.07 5.86
N GLU A 117 2.74 10.11 5.03
CA GLU A 117 1.47 10.83 4.87
C GLU A 117 0.33 9.91 4.37
N ALA A 118 0.65 8.98 3.47
CA ALA A 118 -0.30 7.98 3.01
C ALA A 118 -0.73 7.02 4.13
N MET A 119 0.22 6.54 4.95
CA MET A 119 -0.07 5.64 6.07
C MET A 119 -0.87 6.33 7.20
N GLU A 120 -0.59 7.61 7.49
CA GLU A 120 -1.37 8.41 8.43
C GLU A 120 -2.83 8.49 7.99
N LYS A 121 -3.06 8.85 6.72
CA LYS A 121 -4.41 8.89 6.14
C LYS A 121 -5.12 7.54 6.19
N LEU A 122 -4.43 6.46 5.85
CA LEU A 122 -4.99 5.11 5.91
C LEU A 122 -5.37 4.72 7.34
N SER A 123 -4.54 5.09 8.32
CA SER A 123 -4.79 4.82 9.75
C SER A 123 -6.01 5.58 10.27
N GLU A 124 -6.17 6.85 9.86
CA GLU A 124 -7.38 7.64 10.18
C GLU A 124 -8.66 7.02 9.62
N MET A 125 -8.59 6.41 8.42
CA MET A 125 -9.74 5.75 7.79
C MET A 125 -10.06 4.39 8.41
N ALA A 126 -9.05 3.62 8.79
CA ALA A 126 -9.19 2.34 9.49
C ALA A 126 -9.76 2.51 10.91
N GLY A 127 -9.51 3.67 11.54
CA GLY A 127 -9.99 4.01 12.88
C GLY A 127 -9.15 3.38 14.01
N PRO A 128 -9.52 3.62 15.27
CA PRO A 128 -8.79 3.10 16.42
C PRO A 128 -8.91 1.57 16.47
N GLY A 129 -7.75 0.89 16.52
CA GLY A 129 -7.62 -0.54 16.80
C GLY A 129 -7.60 -0.86 18.28
#